data_AF-A0AAU6WVE9-F1
#
_entry.id   AF-A0AAU6WVE9-F1
#
_cell.length_a   1.000
_cell.length_b   1.000
_cell.length_c   1.000
_cell.angle_alpha   90.00
_cell.angle_beta   90.00
_cell.angle_gamma   90.00
#
_symmetry.space_group_name_H-M   'P 1'
#
loop_
_entity.id
_entity.type
_entity.pdbx_description
1 polymer ?
#
loop_
_entity_poly.entity_id
_entity_poly.type
_entity_poly.pdbx_seq_one_letter_code
_entity_poly.pdbx_strand_id
1 'polypeptide(L)'
;MKKIYFLVLSVFVFQQFCAQSDNIERKAMMAKEMKSFAQKMAVGNINPNTLNYDLQYQRLDLNINPAVYNVSGSVTSHFKPNQNISNIYFDLDNQMTVSQVQYHGNTLTFQQLSSKEVKINFQSALAANVLDSLTITYSGAPTTANNAFFNGTQGGTAVLSTLSEPYGAQDWFPTKQSLNDKIERVDVKITTPSQYSVASNGKLMSETVLGNGQKLTFWRTQYPTAAYLIAFSVTNFVKLTDTMGNPLFRSSIMFFRPLQRIPRI
;
A
#
# COMPACT_ATOMS: atom_id res chain seq x y z
N MET A 1 -41.60 -25.22 49.29
CA MET A 1 -41.67 -24.62 47.94
C MET A 1 -40.96 -23.26 47.82
N LYS A 2 -41.22 -22.26 48.67
CA LYS A 2 -40.55 -20.93 48.59
C LYS A 2 -39.00 -20.94 48.64
N LYS A 3 -38.38 -21.86 49.40
CA LYS A 3 -36.91 -21.97 49.51
C LYS A 3 -36.22 -22.46 48.22
N ILE A 4 -36.91 -23.25 47.40
CA ILE A 4 -36.37 -23.78 46.13
C ILE A 4 -36.36 -22.69 45.05
N TYR A 5 -37.41 -21.86 44.98
CA TYR A 5 -37.46 -20.71 44.07
C TYR A 5 -36.36 -19.68 44.34
N PHE A 6 -36.03 -19.43 45.61
CA PHE A 6 -34.94 -18.51 45.98
C PHE A 6 -33.57 -19.02 45.52
N LEU A 7 -33.36 -20.33 45.61
CA LEU A 7 -32.10 -20.97 45.21
C LEU A 7 -31.93 -20.96 43.69
N VAL A 8 -33.00 -21.25 42.93
CA VAL A 8 -33.00 -21.16 41.46
C VAL A 8 -32.79 -19.72 40.99
N LEU A 9 -33.41 -18.73 41.64
CA LEU A 9 -33.21 -17.31 41.32
C LEU A 9 -31.78 -16.85 41.59
N SER A 10 -31.17 -17.32 42.70
CA SER A 10 -29.77 -16.99 43.00
C SER A 10 -28.78 -17.56 41.98
N VAL A 11 -29.05 -18.76 41.44
CA VAL A 11 -28.21 -19.39 40.40
C VAL A 11 -28.33 -18.62 39.08
N PHE A 12 -29.53 -18.19 38.70
CA PHE A 12 -29.74 -17.38 37.49
C PHE A 12 -29.06 -16.01 37.56
N VAL A 13 -29.09 -15.35 38.73
CA VAL A 13 -28.38 -14.07 38.92
C VAL A 13 -26.87 -14.27 38.86
N PHE A 14 -26.34 -15.35 39.46
CA PHE A 14 -24.91 -15.67 39.41
C PHE A 14 -24.41 -15.90 37.97
N GLN A 15 -25.20 -16.60 37.14
CA GLN A 15 -24.85 -16.81 35.72
C GLN A 15 -24.82 -15.51 34.90
N GLN A 16 -25.70 -14.55 35.21
CA GLN A 16 -25.69 -13.23 34.55
C GLN A 16 -24.45 -12.39 34.94
N PHE A 17 -23.99 -12.48 36.19
CA PHE A 17 -22.76 -11.80 36.63
C PHE A 17 -21.49 -12.38 35.98
N CYS A 18 -21.37 -13.72 35.91
CA CYS A 18 -20.22 -14.38 35.26
C CYS A 18 -20.18 -14.13 33.73
N ALA A 19 -21.33 -14.01 33.06
CA ALA A 19 -21.37 -13.68 31.63
C ALA A 19 -20.99 -12.21 31.33
N GLN A 20 -21.16 -11.30 32.29
CA GLN A 20 -20.76 -9.90 32.14
C GLN A 20 -19.26 -9.68 32.37
N SER A 21 -18.63 -10.43 33.27
CA SER A 21 -17.18 -10.34 33.52
C SER A 21 -16.34 -10.72 32.30
N ASP A 22 -16.71 -11.80 31.59
CA ASP A 22 -16.01 -12.24 30.36
C ASP A 22 -16.06 -11.18 29.25
N ASN A 23 -17.18 -10.45 29.14
CA ASN A 23 -17.33 -9.38 28.16
C ASN A 23 -16.48 -8.14 28.51
N ILE A 24 -16.30 -7.85 29.80
CA ILE A 24 -15.47 -6.73 30.26
C ILE A 24 -13.98 -7.05 30.08
N GLU A 25 -13.55 -8.25 30.46
CA GLU A 25 -12.17 -8.69 30.29
C GLU A 25 -11.76 -8.76 28.82
N ARG A 26 -12.63 -9.28 27.94
CA ARG A 26 -12.38 -9.30 26.50
C ARG A 26 -12.29 -7.89 25.92
N LYS A 27 -13.19 -6.97 26.30
CA LYS A 27 -13.11 -5.55 25.90
C LYS A 27 -11.83 -4.88 26.41
N ALA A 28 -11.42 -5.18 27.64
CA ALA A 28 -10.19 -4.64 28.23
C ALA A 28 -8.93 -5.20 27.54
N MET A 29 -8.94 -6.48 27.16
CA MET A 29 -7.86 -7.11 26.40
C MET A 29 -7.77 -6.51 24.98
N MET A 30 -8.89 -6.37 24.28
CA MET A 30 -8.95 -5.68 22.98
C MET A 30 -8.44 -4.24 23.09
N ALA A 31 -8.85 -3.49 24.12
CA ALA A 31 -8.35 -2.13 24.35
C ALA A 31 -6.84 -2.09 24.65
N LYS A 32 -6.31 -3.05 25.41
CA LYS A 32 -4.87 -3.19 25.68
C LYS A 32 -4.08 -3.54 24.42
N GLU A 33 -4.59 -4.45 23.59
CA GLU A 33 -3.99 -4.80 22.31
C GLU A 33 -4.01 -3.62 21.34
N MET A 34 -5.15 -2.92 21.22
CA MET A 34 -5.26 -1.70 20.41
C MET A 34 -4.28 -0.61 20.90
N LYS A 35 -4.14 -0.42 22.21
CA LYS A 35 -3.19 0.55 22.79
C LYS A 35 -1.74 0.13 22.56
N SER A 36 -1.41 -1.15 22.74
CA SER A 36 -0.07 -1.70 22.48
C SER A 36 0.29 -1.61 21.00
N PHE A 37 -0.65 -1.91 20.11
CA PHE A 37 -0.51 -1.75 18.67
C PHE A 37 -0.29 -0.28 18.30
N ALA A 38 -1.13 0.63 18.79
CA ALA A 38 -0.97 2.07 18.56
C ALA A 38 0.39 2.59 19.05
N GLN A 39 0.87 2.13 20.21
CA GLN A 39 2.20 2.48 20.70
C GLN A 39 3.32 1.92 19.82
N LYS A 40 3.24 0.66 19.39
CA LYS A 40 4.25 0.05 18.49
C LYS A 40 4.29 0.75 17.13
N MET A 41 3.13 1.12 16.60
CA MET A 41 3.01 1.88 15.34
C MET A 41 3.53 3.33 15.47
N ALA A 42 3.45 3.91 16.67
CA ALA A 42 3.96 5.25 16.94
C ALA A 42 5.46 5.31 17.25
N VAL A 43 6.06 4.21 17.73
CA VAL A 43 7.47 4.18 18.20
C VAL A 43 8.44 3.71 17.11
N GLY A 44 7.98 2.98 16.10
CA GLY A 44 8.82 2.53 14.98
C GLY A 44 8.71 3.43 13.75
N ASN A 45 9.71 4.29 13.51
CA ASN A 45 9.96 4.94 12.22
C ASN A 45 8.93 6.01 11.75
N ILE A 46 8.61 6.96 12.62
CA ILE A 46 7.93 8.22 12.22
C ILE A 46 8.97 9.18 11.62
N ASN A 47 8.75 9.60 10.38
CA ASN A 47 9.47 10.73 9.79
C ASN A 47 8.79 12.05 10.21
N PRO A 48 9.45 12.93 10.99
CA PRO A 48 8.86 14.19 11.42
C PRO A 48 8.54 15.16 10.26
N ASN A 49 9.26 15.05 9.13
CA ASN A 49 9.08 15.93 7.97
C ASN A 49 7.82 15.62 7.16
N THR A 50 7.19 14.46 7.37
CA THR A 50 5.96 14.03 6.68
C THR A 50 4.69 14.20 7.55
N LEU A 51 4.83 14.79 8.74
CA LEU A 51 3.71 15.01 9.67
C LEU A 51 2.82 16.20 9.31
N ASN A 52 3.24 17.07 8.39
CA ASN A 52 2.55 18.31 8.04
C ASN A 52 1.48 18.15 6.94
N TYR A 53 1.24 16.93 6.46
CA TYR A 53 0.18 16.60 5.51
C TYR A 53 -0.34 15.17 5.69
N ASP A 54 -1.52 14.96 5.15
CA ASP A 54 -2.23 13.69 5.05
C ASP A 54 -2.25 13.24 3.58
N LEU A 55 -1.80 12.02 3.30
CA LEU A 55 -1.71 11.47 1.95
C LEU A 55 -2.98 10.69 1.60
N GLN A 56 -3.87 11.32 0.84
CA GLN A 56 -5.23 10.82 0.59
C GLN A 56 -5.32 9.84 -0.58
N TYR A 57 -4.57 10.06 -1.64
CA TYR A 57 -4.57 9.17 -2.81
C TYR A 57 -3.21 9.15 -3.49
N GLN A 58 -2.81 7.98 -3.97
CA GLN A 58 -1.64 7.82 -4.83
C GLN A 58 -2.00 7.09 -6.12
N ARG A 59 -1.45 7.58 -7.23
CA ARG A 59 -1.44 6.89 -8.52
C ARG A 59 -0.02 6.58 -8.91
N LEU A 60 0.30 5.30 -9.02
CA LEU A 60 1.60 4.83 -9.48
C LEU A 60 1.45 4.45 -10.95
N ASP A 61 2.08 5.21 -11.83
CA ASP A 61 2.19 4.94 -13.27
C ASP A 61 3.61 4.41 -13.54
N LEU A 62 3.77 3.09 -13.59
CA LEU A 62 5.05 2.39 -13.59
C LEU A 62 5.34 1.68 -14.92
N ASN A 63 6.61 1.67 -15.33
CA ASN A 63 7.14 0.84 -16.40
C ASN A 63 8.01 -0.25 -15.79
N ILE A 64 7.59 -1.51 -15.98
CA ILE A 64 8.23 -2.68 -15.38
C ILE A 64 8.55 -3.69 -16.47
N ASN A 65 9.82 -4.06 -16.58
CA ASN A 65 10.26 -5.24 -17.31
C ASN A 65 10.80 -6.24 -16.28
N PRO A 66 10.13 -7.38 -16.02
CA PRO A 66 10.57 -8.31 -14.97
C PRO A 66 11.94 -8.96 -15.26
N ALA A 67 12.45 -8.90 -16.49
CA ALA A 67 13.79 -9.35 -16.84
C ALA A 67 14.90 -8.37 -16.42
N VAL A 68 14.55 -7.15 -15.99
CA VAL A 68 15.49 -6.09 -15.61
C VAL A 68 15.20 -5.65 -14.18
N TYR A 69 16.22 -5.65 -13.31
CA TYR A 69 16.09 -5.17 -11.93
C TYR A 69 16.04 -3.63 -11.90
N ASN A 70 14.89 -3.06 -12.28
CA ASN A 70 14.69 -1.62 -12.35
C ASN A 70 13.21 -1.27 -12.27
N VAL A 71 12.90 -0.11 -11.70
CA VAL A 71 11.59 0.54 -11.78
C VAL A 71 11.75 1.95 -12.33
N SER A 72 10.79 2.37 -13.15
CA SER A 72 10.71 3.75 -13.64
C SER A 72 9.26 4.15 -13.81
N GLY A 73 8.98 5.44 -13.76
CA GLY A 73 7.63 5.94 -13.93
C GLY A 73 7.39 7.19 -13.12
N SER A 74 6.15 7.37 -12.69
CA SER A 74 5.76 8.52 -11.89
C SER A 74 4.73 8.15 -10.82
N VAL A 75 4.77 8.87 -9.70
CA VAL A 75 3.74 8.82 -8.66
C VAL A 75 3.05 10.17 -8.57
N THR A 76 1.74 10.18 -8.82
CA THR A 76 0.89 11.33 -8.51
C THR A 76 0.32 11.17 -7.11
N SER A 77 0.67 12.08 -6.20
CA SER A 77 0.25 12.08 -4.81
C SER A 77 -0.75 13.21 -4.59
N HIS A 78 -1.97 12.87 -4.16
CA HIS A 78 -2.95 13.82 -3.67
C HIS A 78 -2.83 13.90 -2.16
N PHE A 79 -2.60 15.09 -1.65
CA PHE A 79 -2.30 15.33 -0.24
C PHE A 79 -3.10 16.53 0.28
N LYS A 80 -3.34 16.53 1.58
CA LYS A 80 -4.02 17.61 2.31
C LYS A 80 -3.08 18.12 3.41
N PRO A 81 -2.52 19.34 3.29
CA PRO A 81 -1.73 19.92 4.37
C PRO A 81 -2.59 20.10 5.63
N ASN A 82 -2.02 19.86 6.81
CA ASN A 82 -2.72 20.13 8.08
C ASN A 82 -2.41 21.53 8.65
N GLN A 83 -1.43 22.20 8.07
CA GLN A 83 -1.04 23.58 8.33
C GLN A 83 -0.60 24.23 7.01
N ASN A 84 -0.33 25.53 7.02
CA ASN A 84 0.25 26.17 5.84
C ASN A 84 1.67 25.63 5.61
N ILE A 85 1.97 25.18 4.39
CA ILE A 85 3.26 24.58 4.05
C ILE A 85 3.89 25.29 2.86
N SER A 86 5.20 25.52 2.90
CA SER A 86 5.99 26.00 1.75
C SER A 86 6.84 24.90 1.13
N ASN A 87 6.88 23.73 1.75
CA ASN A 87 7.57 22.55 1.27
C ASN A 87 6.86 21.29 1.76
N ILE A 88 7.09 20.20 1.04
CA ILE A 88 6.57 18.87 1.35
C ILE A 88 7.70 17.84 1.15
N TYR A 89 7.69 16.78 1.96
CA TYR A 89 8.68 15.71 1.90
C TYR A 89 8.02 14.39 1.54
N PHE A 90 8.71 13.58 0.74
CA PHE A 90 8.38 12.17 0.49
C PHE A 90 9.60 11.31 0.82
N ASP A 91 9.38 10.16 1.45
CA ASP A 91 10.41 9.16 1.67
C ASP A 91 10.73 8.47 0.34
N LEU A 92 12.01 8.39 -0.01
CA LEU A 92 12.53 7.73 -1.21
C LEU A 92 14.01 7.41 -1.04
N ASP A 93 14.41 6.15 -1.21
CA ASP A 93 15.81 5.74 -1.09
C ASP A 93 16.71 6.43 -2.13
N ASN A 94 17.94 6.76 -1.73
CA ASN A 94 18.90 7.50 -2.55
C ASN A 94 19.36 6.74 -3.81
N GLN A 95 19.12 5.43 -3.91
CA GLN A 95 19.34 4.67 -5.16
C GLN A 95 18.34 5.06 -6.26
N MET A 96 17.21 5.66 -5.91
CA MET A 96 16.22 6.15 -6.85
C MET A 96 16.57 7.58 -7.28
N THR A 97 16.54 7.84 -8.59
CA THR A 97 16.78 9.17 -9.14
C THR A 97 15.45 9.83 -9.50
N VAL A 98 15.16 10.98 -8.91
CA VAL A 98 14.03 11.83 -9.29
C VAL A 98 14.47 12.72 -10.45
N SER A 99 13.75 12.66 -11.57
CA SER A 99 14.04 13.46 -12.76
C SER A 99 13.18 14.72 -12.85
N GLN A 100 11.96 14.68 -12.30
CA GLN A 100 11.03 15.81 -12.39
C GLN A 100 9.99 15.77 -11.27
N VAL A 101 9.60 16.95 -10.80
CA VAL A 101 8.41 17.17 -9.98
C VAL A 101 7.49 18.16 -10.68
N GLN A 102 6.24 17.79 -10.90
CA GLN A 102 5.22 18.63 -11.55
C GLN A 102 4.09 18.99 -10.59
N TYR A 103 3.67 20.25 -10.60
CA TYR A 103 2.60 20.81 -9.78
C TYR A 103 1.82 21.84 -10.62
N HIS A 104 0.50 21.62 -10.81
CA HIS A 104 -0.37 22.44 -11.68
C HIS A 104 0.22 22.68 -13.09
N GLY A 105 0.86 21.66 -13.67
CA GLY A 105 1.52 21.74 -14.99
C GLY A 105 2.88 22.44 -15.01
N ASN A 106 3.33 22.99 -13.88
CA ASN A 106 4.64 23.63 -13.75
C ASN A 106 5.67 22.67 -13.15
N THR A 107 6.93 22.77 -13.57
CA THR A 107 8.03 22.03 -12.94
C THR A 107 8.47 22.74 -11.67
N LEU A 108 8.55 22.02 -10.56
CA LEU A 108 9.05 22.52 -9.27
C LEU A 108 10.51 22.18 -9.07
N THR A 109 11.18 23.00 -8.24
CA THR A 109 12.51 22.65 -7.72
C THR A 109 12.36 21.67 -6.55
N PHE A 110 13.28 20.71 -6.50
CA PHE A 110 13.33 19.71 -5.44
C PHE A 110 14.79 19.42 -5.05
N GLN A 111 14.96 18.80 -3.89
CA GLN A 111 16.24 18.34 -3.38
C GLN A 111 16.07 16.89 -2.91
N GLN A 112 16.88 15.97 -3.45
CA GLN A 112 17.02 14.64 -2.86
C GLN A 112 18.07 14.71 -1.75
N LEU A 113 17.64 14.44 -0.52
CA LEU A 113 18.45 14.52 0.69
C LEU A 113 19.07 13.16 1.00
N SER A 114 20.26 13.15 1.59
CA SER A 114 20.94 11.91 1.97
C SER A 114 20.18 11.08 3.03
N SER A 115 19.20 11.67 3.70
CA SER A 115 18.28 11.05 4.66
C SER A 115 17.19 10.17 4.04
N LYS A 116 17.25 9.87 2.72
CA LYS A 116 16.23 9.14 1.96
C LYS A 116 14.92 9.91 1.81
N GLU A 117 15.04 11.21 1.53
CA GLU A 117 13.89 12.10 1.40
C GLU A 117 13.98 12.95 0.15
N VAL A 118 12.84 13.23 -0.47
CA VAL A 118 12.69 14.23 -1.53
C VAL A 118 11.98 15.44 -0.95
N LYS A 119 12.70 16.54 -0.78
CA LYS A 119 12.15 17.82 -0.38
C LYS A 119 11.71 18.60 -1.60
N ILE A 120 10.43 18.94 -1.68
CA ILE A 120 9.84 19.72 -2.78
C ILE A 120 9.47 21.10 -2.24
N ASN A 121 9.91 22.16 -2.91
CA ASN A 121 9.59 23.53 -2.52
C ASN A 121 8.48 24.08 -3.42
N PHE A 122 7.46 24.69 -2.81
CA PHE A 122 6.40 25.39 -3.53
C PHE A 122 6.80 26.85 -3.75
N GLN A 123 6.38 27.42 -4.90
CA GLN A 123 6.61 28.84 -5.21
C GLN A 123 5.80 29.77 -4.30
N SER A 124 4.69 29.29 -3.76
CA SER A 124 3.83 29.98 -2.81
C SER A 124 3.35 28.99 -1.76
N ALA A 125 3.13 29.45 -0.54
CA ALA A 125 2.67 28.59 0.54
C ALA A 125 1.29 28.01 0.21
N LEU A 126 1.13 26.71 0.40
CA LEU A 126 -0.15 26.02 0.30
C LEU A 126 -0.92 26.22 1.59
N ALA A 127 -2.22 26.50 1.47
CA ALA A 127 -3.09 26.67 2.62
C ALA A 127 -3.37 25.33 3.32
N ALA A 128 -3.51 25.38 4.64
CA ALA A 128 -3.99 24.26 5.42
C ALA A 128 -5.36 23.76 4.93
N ASN A 129 -5.59 22.46 5.04
CA ASN A 129 -6.86 21.78 4.79
C ASN A 129 -7.41 21.86 3.36
N VAL A 130 -6.60 22.24 2.38
CA VAL A 130 -6.96 22.22 0.95
C VAL A 130 -6.33 20.99 0.30
N LEU A 131 -7.15 20.18 -0.36
CA LEU A 131 -6.64 19.04 -1.13
C LEU A 131 -5.92 19.54 -2.38
N ASP A 132 -4.71 19.05 -2.60
CA ASP A 132 -3.93 19.36 -3.79
C ASP A 132 -3.17 18.11 -4.25
N SER A 133 -2.40 18.22 -5.34
CA SER A 133 -1.63 17.11 -5.89
C SER A 133 -0.37 17.54 -6.59
N LEU A 134 0.64 16.67 -6.57
CA LEU A 134 1.85 16.79 -7.38
C LEU A 134 2.25 15.43 -7.94
N THR A 135 3.08 15.44 -8.98
CA THR A 135 3.60 14.21 -9.61
C THR A 135 5.12 14.18 -9.56
N ILE A 136 5.69 13.10 -9.07
CA ILE A 136 7.14 12.85 -9.00
C ILE A 136 7.49 11.80 -10.05
N THR A 137 8.34 12.15 -11.01
CA THR A 137 8.88 11.23 -12.03
C THR A 137 10.26 10.76 -11.60
N TYR A 138 10.50 9.46 -11.66
CA TYR A 138 11.69 8.84 -11.09
C TYR A 138 12.04 7.52 -11.78
N SER A 139 13.27 7.06 -11.57
CA SER A 139 13.74 5.75 -12.02
C SER A 139 14.95 5.28 -11.22
N GLY A 140 15.17 3.98 -11.19
CA GLY A 140 16.36 3.39 -10.59
C GLY A 140 16.21 1.90 -10.31
N ALA A 141 17.32 1.28 -9.92
CA ALA A 141 17.35 -0.03 -9.33
C ALA A 141 17.11 0.12 -7.81
N PRO A 142 15.99 -0.38 -7.26
CA PRO A 142 15.72 -0.30 -5.83
C PRO A 142 16.86 -0.88 -4.99
N THR A 143 17.08 -0.34 -3.81
CA THR A 143 18.07 -0.91 -2.88
C THR A 143 17.65 -2.31 -2.42
N THR A 144 18.62 -3.17 -2.12
CA THR A 144 18.38 -4.49 -1.51
C THR A 144 18.32 -4.44 0.01
N ALA A 145 18.47 -3.27 0.64
CA ALA A 145 18.58 -3.11 2.08
C ALA A 145 17.40 -3.71 2.87
N ASN A 146 16.16 -3.49 2.41
CA ASN A 146 14.97 -4.09 3.03
C ASN A 146 14.46 -5.33 2.28
N ASN A 147 15.15 -5.75 1.22
CA ASN A 147 14.67 -6.77 0.28
C ASN A 147 13.23 -6.47 -0.18
N ALA A 148 12.95 -5.21 -0.54
CA ALA A 148 11.58 -4.80 -0.86
C ALA A 148 11.17 -5.08 -2.31
N PHE A 149 12.15 -5.30 -3.18
CA PHE A 149 11.98 -5.44 -4.61
C PHE A 149 12.86 -6.58 -5.10
N PHE A 150 12.26 -7.55 -5.79
CA PHE A 150 12.91 -8.77 -6.23
C PHE A 150 12.72 -8.97 -7.73
N ASN A 151 13.76 -9.39 -8.43
CA ASN A 151 13.64 -10.02 -9.73
C ASN A 151 14.24 -11.44 -9.69
N GLY A 152 13.80 -12.30 -10.62
CA GLY A 152 14.28 -13.67 -10.70
C GLY A 152 13.71 -14.39 -11.91
N THR A 153 13.78 -15.72 -11.89
CA THR A 153 13.21 -16.56 -12.95
C THR A 153 12.47 -17.74 -12.35
N GLN A 154 11.31 -18.07 -12.91
CA GLN A 154 10.51 -19.23 -12.57
C GLN A 154 10.17 -20.01 -13.84
N GLY A 155 10.62 -21.26 -13.93
CA GLY A 155 10.37 -22.11 -15.11
C GLY A 155 10.86 -21.49 -16.42
N GLY A 156 11.97 -20.75 -16.39
CA GLY A 156 12.51 -20.01 -17.53
C GLY A 156 11.84 -18.67 -17.85
N THR A 157 10.81 -18.26 -17.09
CA THR A 157 10.13 -16.97 -17.25
C THR A 157 10.57 -15.97 -16.19
N ALA A 158 10.88 -14.74 -16.58
CA ALA A 158 11.25 -13.70 -15.63
C ALA A 158 10.09 -13.35 -14.68
N VAL A 159 10.41 -13.16 -13.41
CA VAL A 159 9.47 -12.73 -12.37
C VAL A 159 10.01 -11.49 -11.67
N LEU A 160 9.13 -10.57 -11.35
CA LEU A 160 9.41 -9.43 -10.48
C LEU A 160 8.30 -9.29 -9.45
N SER A 161 8.65 -8.99 -8.21
CA SER A 161 7.69 -8.85 -7.10
C SER A 161 8.20 -7.92 -6.02
N THR A 162 7.26 -7.36 -5.25
CA THR A 162 7.57 -6.48 -4.12
C THR A 162 7.10 -7.06 -2.79
N LEU A 163 7.84 -6.81 -1.71
CA LEU A 163 7.47 -7.10 -0.32
C LEU A 163 8.01 -6.01 0.59
N SER A 164 7.21 -4.99 0.89
CA SER A 164 7.72 -3.77 1.53
C SER A 164 7.57 -3.73 3.05
N GLU A 165 7.06 -4.77 3.70
CA GLU A 165 6.92 -4.77 5.16
C GLU A 165 8.29 -4.86 5.86
N PRO A 166 8.58 -4.02 6.87
CA PRO A 166 7.77 -2.90 7.38
C PRO A 166 8.07 -1.54 6.71
N TYR A 167 9.27 -1.33 6.16
CA TYR A 167 9.78 -0.01 5.73
C TYR A 167 10.42 0.01 4.34
N GLY A 168 10.07 -0.96 3.50
CA GLY A 168 10.60 -1.14 2.15
C GLY A 168 9.83 -0.38 1.06
N ALA A 169 8.84 0.43 1.40
CA ALA A 169 8.04 1.16 0.40
C ALA A 169 8.88 2.24 -0.30
N GLN A 170 9.63 3.01 0.49
CA GLN A 170 10.55 4.06 0.01
C GLN A 170 11.65 3.52 -0.93
N ASP A 171 11.94 2.21 -0.91
CA ASP A 171 13.01 1.64 -1.72
C ASP A 171 12.68 1.68 -3.22
N TRP A 172 11.39 1.75 -3.59
CA TRP A 172 10.96 1.63 -4.98
C TRP A 172 9.91 2.66 -5.43
N PHE A 173 9.34 3.47 -4.55
CA PHE A 173 8.46 4.59 -4.94
C PHE A 173 8.40 5.69 -3.88
N PRO A 174 8.21 6.97 -4.27
CA PRO A 174 8.10 8.07 -3.34
C PRO A 174 6.75 8.05 -2.61
N THR A 175 6.78 7.98 -1.28
CA THR A 175 5.57 7.90 -0.46
C THR A 175 5.84 8.38 0.97
N LYS A 176 4.84 8.32 1.83
CA LYS A 176 5.01 8.46 3.28
C LYS A 176 5.06 7.06 3.86
N GLN A 177 6.26 6.59 4.23
CA GLN A 177 6.42 5.20 4.68
C GLN A 177 5.96 4.97 6.12
N SER A 178 5.90 6.04 6.92
CA SER A 178 5.55 5.96 8.33
C SER A 178 4.17 5.34 8.51
N LEU A 179 4.07 4.48 9.52
CA LEU A 179 2.87 3.68 9.77
C LEU A 179 1.71 4.46 10.41
N ASN A 180 1.89 5.77 10.59
CA ASN A 180 0.93 6.71 11.16
C ASN A 180 0.01 7.35 10.11
N ASP A 181 0.09 6.92 8.85
CA ASP A 181 -0.76 7.39 7.76
C ASP A 181 -1.33 6.20 6.96
N LYS A 182 -2.50 6.39 6.38
CA LYS A 182 -3.15 5.44 5.48
C LYS A 182 -3.68 6.18 4.26
N ILE A 183 -3.35 5.66 3.10
CA ILE A 183 -3.80 6.21 1.83
C ILE A 183 -5.17 5.62 1.53
N GLU A 184 -6.21 6.47 1.48
CA GLU A 184 -7.61 6.08 1.29
C GLU A 184 -7.84 5.25 0.02
N ARG A 185 -7.09 5.58 -1.05
CA ARG A 185 -7.14 4.86 -2.33
C ARG A 185 -5.80 4.88 -3.05
N VAL A 186 -5.44 3.76 -3.66
CA VAL A 186 -4.25 3.61 -4.49
C VAL A 186 -4.64 3.06 -5.86
N ASP A 187 -4.17 3.72 -6.90
CA ASP A 187 -4.22 3.25 -8.27
C ASP A 187 -2.83 2.76 -8.68
N VAL A 188 -2.71 1.49 -9.07
CA VAL A 188 -1.46 0.90 -9.55
C VAL A 188 -1.60 0.57 -11.03
N LYS A 189 -0.89 1.32 -11.86
CA LYS A 189 -0.90 1.21 -13.32
C LYS A 189 0.49 0.78 -13.78
N ILE A 190 0.58 -0.40 -14.38
CA ILE A 190 1.86 -1.01 -14.77
C ILE A 190 1.87 -1.30 -16.26
N THR A 191 2.78 -0.66 -16.96
CA THR A 191 3.16 -0.98 -18.34
C THR A 191 4.28 -2.01 -18.34
N THR A 192 4.09 -3.12 -19.04
CA THR A 192 5.05 -4.24 -19.11
C THR A 192 4.99 -4.92 -20.48
N PRO A 193 6.02 -5.70 -20.89
CA PRO A 193 5.92 -6.49 -22.11
C PRO A 193 4.68 -7.39 -22.10
N SER A 194 3.96 -7.43 -23.23
CA SER A 194 2.60 -7.99 -23.36
C SER A 194 2.47 -9.45 -22.93
N GLN A 195 3.57 -10.21 -23.01
CA GLN A 195 3.66 -11.60 -22.55
C GLN A 195 3.51 -11.78 -21.03
N TYR A 196 3.71 -10.72 -20.23
CA TYR A 196 3.59 -10.79 -18.78
C TYR A 196 2.20 -10.34 -18.30
N SER A 197 1.79 -10.89 -17.17
CA SER A 197 0.59 -10.53 -16.42
C SER A 197 0.98 -9.82 -15.12
N VAL A 198 0.18 -8.85 -14.70
CA VAL A 198 0.40 -8.10 -13.47
C VAL A 198 -0.67 -8.46 -12.44
N ALA A 199 -0.24 -8.79 -11.23
CA ALA A 199 -1.09 -8.89 -10.05
C ALA A 199 -0.73 -7.76 -9.07
N SER A 200 -1.73 -7.12 -8.47
CA SER A 200 -1.54 -6.08 -7.44
C SER A 200 -2.76 -6.03 -6.52
N ASN A 201 -2.74 -5.17 -5.51
CA ASN A 201 -3.82 -5.04 -4.55
C ASN A 201 -5.10 -4.48 -5.19
N GLY A 202 -6.25 -4.86 -4.63
CA GLY A 202 -7.55 -4.34 -5.02
C GLY A 202 -8.17 -5.06 -6.21
N LYS A 203 -8.93 -4.32 -7.02
CA LYS A 203 -9.67 -4.84 -8.16
C LYS A 203 -8.92 -4.57 -9.46
N LEU A 204 -8.81 -5.57 -10.33
CA LEU A 204 -8.36 -5.38 -11.71
C LEU A 204 -9.42 -4.55 -12.46
N MET A 205 -9.02 -3.35 -12.89
CA MET A 205 -9.90 -2.41 -13.57
C MET A 205 -9.85 -2.58 -15.09
N SER A 206 -8.65 -2.76 -15.64
CA SER A 206 -8.45 -2.94 -17.09
C SER A 206 -7.11 -3.57 -17.42
N GLU A 207 -7.06 -4.20 -18.59
CA GLU A 207 -5.84 -4.51 -19.32
C GLU A 207 -5.96 -3.97 -20.73
N THR A 208 -4.94 -3.25 -21.19
CA THR A 208 -4.94 -2.61 -22.49
C THR A 208 -3.64 -2.93 -23.19
N VAL A 209 -3.73 -3.65 -24.30
CA VAL A 209 -2.58 -3.84 -25.18
C VAL A 209 -2.21 -2.49 -25.77
N LEU A 210 -0.95 -2.11 -25.63
CA LEU A 210 -0.38 -0.92 -26.22
C LEU A 210 0.37 -1.30 -27.50
N GLY A 211 0.78 -0.30 -28.30
CA GLY A 211 1.72 -0.53 -29.39
C GLY A 211 3.06 -1.08 -28.90
N ASN A 212 3.90 -1.54 -29.85
CA ASN A 212 5.27 -2.00 -29.59
C ASN A 212 5.38 -3.20 -28.61
N GLY A 213 4.37 -4.07 -28.57
CA GLY A 213 4.40 -5.29 -27.75
C GLY A 213 4.29 -5.05 -26.25
N GLN A 214 3.77 -3.89 -25.81
CA GLN A 214 3.56 -3.54 -24.41
C GLN A 214 2.09 -3.75 -23.99
N LYS A 215 1.84 -3.86 -22.69
CA LYS A 215 0.50 -3.95 -22.09
C LYS A 215 0.44 -3.12 -20.82
N LEU A 216 -0.59 -2.30 -20.70
CA LEU A 216 -0.93 -1.55 -19.50
C LEU A 216 -1.95 -2.34 -18.68
N THR A 217 -1.63 -2.66 -17.44
CA THR A 217 -2.55 -3.26 -16.47
C THR A 217 -2.87 -2.25 -15.37
N PHE A 218 -4.14 -2.09 -15.03
CA PHE A 218 -4.59 -1.15 -14.02
C PHE A 218 -5.35 -1.84 -12.89
N TRP A 219 -4.85 -1.67 -11.66
CA TRP A 219 -5.42 -2.11 -10.40
C TRP A 219 -5.82 -0.93 -9.53
N ARG A 220 -6.89 -1.09 -8.74
CA ARG A 220 -7.39 -0.05 -7.84
C ARG A 220 -7.82 -0.64 -6.50
N THR A 221 -7.35 -0.06 -5.40
CA THR A 221 -7.89 -0.32 -4.06
C THR A 221 -9.15 0.49 -3.81
N GLN A 222 -9.99 0.05 -2.87
CA GLN A 222 -11.18 0.78 -2.40
C GLN A 222 -11.24 0.78 -0.87
N TYR A 223 -10.07 0.80 -0.24
CA TYR A 223 -9.90 0.74 1.20
C TYR A 223 -8.60 1.45 1.61
N PRO A 224 -8.56 2.07 2.80
CA PRO A 224 -7.34 2.67 3.32
C PRO A 224 -6.21 1.66 3.46
N THR A 225 -5.05 1.97 2.92
CA THR A 225 -3.87 1.08 2.96
C THR A 225 -2.63 1.84 3.41
N ALA A 226 -1.80 1.19 4.23
CA ALA A 226 -0.46 1.71 4.53
C ALA A 226 0.46 1.50 3.32
N ALA A 227 1.49 2.35 3.18
CA ALA A 227 2.39 2.32 2.04
C ALA A 227 3.08 0.96 1.83
N TYR A 228 3.50 0.29 2.90
CA TYR A 228 4.18 -1.02 2.83
C TYR A 228 3.28 -2.17 2.35
N LEU A 229 1.95 -2.01 2.42
CA LEU A 229 0.97 -3.00 1.95
C LEU A 229 0.71 -2.90 0.45
N ILE A 230 1.17 -1.82 -0.19
CA ILE A 230 1.13 -1.67 -1.64
C ILE A 230 2.16 -2.63 -2.23
N ALA A 231 1.68 -3.57 -3.04
CA ALA A 231 2.48 -4.61 -3.64
C ALA A 231 2.03 -4.90 -5.07
N PHE A 232 2.97 -5.37 -5.87
CA PHE A 232 2.67 -5.94 -7.16
C PHE A 232 3.62 -7.10 -7.48
N SER A 233 3.22 -7.92 -8.44
CA SER A 233 4.08 -8.90 -9.06
C SER A 233 3.78 -9.01 -10.56
N VAL A 234 4.83 -9.28 -11.33
CA VAL A 234 4.81 -9.36 -12.79
C VAL A 234 5.49 -10.65 -13.22
N THR A 235 4.75 -11.54 -13.87
CA THR A 235 5.23 -12.79 -14.48
C THR A 235 4.14 -13.39 -15.38
N ASN A 236 4.29 -14.62 -15.88
CA ASN A 236 3.30 -15.35 -16.69
C ASN A 236 2.13 -15.95 -15.88
N PHE A 237 1.49 -15.15 -15.03
CA PHE A 237 0.37 -15.65 -14.22
C PHE A 237 -0.83 -16.12 -15.06
N VAL A 238 -1.47 -17.20 -14.58
CA VAL A 238 -2.80 -17.62 -15.01
C VAL A 238 -3.83 -16.97 -14.09
N LYS A 239 -4.84 -16.35 -14.70
CA LYS A 239 -5.97 -15.76 -14.01
C LYS A 239 -7.05 -16.79 -13.80
N LEU A 240 -7.43 -17.00 -12.56
CA LEU A 240 -8.58 -17.83 -12.19
C LEU A 240 -9.68 -16.91 -11.65
N THR A 241 -10.88 -17.06 -12.18
CA THR A 241 -12.08 -16.41 -11.65
C THR A 241 -12.91 -17.47 -10.97
N ASP A 242 -13.26 -17.23 -9.71
CA ASP A 242 -14.16 -18.09 -8.96
C ASP A 242 -15.31 -17.25 -8.40
N THR A 243 -16.46 -17.88 -8.19
CA THR A 243 -17.62 -17.28 -7.54
C THR A 243 -17.71 -17.85 -6.15
N MET A 244 -17.44 -17.04 -5.13
CA MET A 244 -17.82 -17.42 -3.78
C MET A 244 -19.35 -17.52 -3.73
N GLY A 245 -19.87 -18.71 -3.39
CA GLY A 245 -21.31 -18.93 -3.20
C GLY A 245 -21.89 -17.93 -2.20
N ASN A 246 -23.12 -17.47 -2.46
CA ASN A 246 -23.88 -16.39 -1.83
C ASN A 246 -23.31 -15.86 -0.49
N PRO A 247 -22.28 -14.99 -0.50
CA PRO A 247 -21.82 -14.34 0.70
C PRO A 247 -22.76 -13.15 0.97
N LEU A 248 -22.90 -12.73 2.23
CA LEU A 248 -23.67 -11.51 2.57
C LEU A 248 -23.12 -10.24 1.89
N PHE A 249 -21.98 -10.33 1.19
CA PHE A 249 -21.40 -9.31 0.31
C PHE A 249 -20.89 -9.94 -1.00
N ARG A 250 -21.24 -9.38 -2.15
CA ARG A 250 -20.79 -9.87 -3.47
C ARG A 250 -19.35 -9.44 -3.73
N SER A 251 -18.40 -10.37 -3.84
CA SER A 251 -17.04 -10.10 -4.33
C SER A 251 -16.54 -11.20 -5.28
N SER A 252 -16.04 -10.81 -6.44
CA SER A 252 -15.26 -11.68 -7.33
C SER A 252 -13.81 -11.66 -6.87
N ILE A 253 -13.24 -12.81 -6.55
CA ILE A 253 -11.81 -12.93 -6.20
C ILE A 253 -11.07 -13.41 -7.45
N MET A 254 -10.03 -12.68 -7.84
CA MET A 254 -9.11 -13.09 -8.90
C MET A 254 -7.85 -13.68 -8.26
N PHE A 255 -7.61 -14.96 -8.50
CA PHE A 255 -6.37 -15.61 -8.07
C PHE A 255 -5.37 -15.62 -9.22
N PHE A 256 -4.12 -15.30 -8.91
CA PHE A 256 -3.00 -15.45 -9.82
C PHE A 256 -2.19 -16.66 -9.37
N ARG A 257 -2.04 -17.65 -10.26
CA ARG A 257 -1.10 -18.75 -10.05
C ARG A 257 0.00 -18.68 -11.10
N PRO A 258 1.28 -18.78 -10.72
CA PRO A 258 2.34 -18.92 -11.71
C PRO A 258 2.18 -20.22 -12.50
N LEU A 259 2.45 -20.18 -13.81
CA LEU A 259 2.48 -21.37 -14.66
C LEU A 259 3.69 -22.23 -14.31
N GLN A 260 3.51 -23.18 -13.38
CA GLN A 260 4.42 -24.30 -13.27
C GLN A 260 4.01 -25.35 -14.31
N ARG A 261 4.86 -25.58 -15.32
CA ARG A 261 4.73 -26.79 -16.16
C ARG A 261 4.93 -27.99 -15.25
N ILE A 262 3.84 -28.61 -14.81
CA ILE A 262 3.89 -29.94 -14.21
C ILE A 262 4.23 -30.89 -15.37
N PRO A 263 5.36 -31.61 -15.35
CA PRO A 263 5.58 -32.66 -16.33
C PRO A 263 4.46 -33.69 -16.17
N ARG A 264 3.71 -33.94 -17.24
CA ARG A 264 2.82 -35.10 -17.28
C ARG A 264 3.71 -36.34 -17.24
N ILE A 265 3.51 -37.17 -16.22
CA ILE A 265 4.02 -38.54 -16.16
C ILE A 265 3.33 -39.35 -17.26
#